data_AF-A0A7C4FGR5-F1
#
_entry.id   AF-A0A7C4FGR5-F1
#
_cell.length_a   1.000
_cell.length_b   1.000
_cell.length_c   1.000
_cell.angle_alpha   90.00
_cell.angle_beta   90.00
_cell.angle_gamma   90.00
#
_symmetry.space_group_name_H-M   'P 1'
#
loop_
_entity.id
_entity.type
_entity.pdbx_description
1 polymer ?
#
loop_
_entity_poly.entity_id
_entity_poly.type
_entity_poly.pdbx_seq_one_letter_code
_entity_poly.pdbx_strand_id
1 'polypeptide(L)'
;MWLLILGYAAVITTALWYVGKAKGENLCLNYLATILWGATVMSFVDAVYSYLNGEEFIEISAEATLLGFSLLLVALVIWLFVLFLKDPKRVLARSIHS
;
A
#
# COMPACT_ATOMS: atom_id res chain seq x y z
N MET A 1 -3.84 -10.19 10.98
CA MET A 1 -2.47 -9.76 10.63
C MET A 1 -2.49 -8.75 9.50
N TRP A 2 -3.54 -8.74 8.68
CA TRP A 2 -3.81 -7.71 7.67
C TRP A 2 -3.64 -6.28 8.18
N LEU A 3 -4.11 -5.94 9.40
CA LEU A 3 -4.01 -4.57 9.94
C LEU A 3 -2.55 -4.13 10.05
N LEU A 4 -1.72 -4.99 10.61
CA LEU A 4 -0.30 -4.74 10.80
C LEU A 4 0.40 -4.67 9.45
N ILE A 5 0.19 -5.65 8.56
CA ILE A 5 0.83 -5.69 7.24
C ILE A 5 0.55 -4.41 6.45
N LEU A 6 -0.73 -4.04 6.34
CA LEU A 6 -1.14 -2.83 5.61
C LEU A 6 -0.64 -1.56 6.29
N GLY A 7 -0.71 -1.48 7.63
CA GLY A 7 -0.21 -0.35 8.41
C GLY A 7 1.30 -0.12 8.24
N TYR A 8 2.11 -1.18 8.36
CA TYR A 8 3.55 -1.10 8.12
C TYR A 8 3.85 -0.70 6.68
N ALA A 9 3.16 -1.28 5.70
CA ALA A 9 3.31 -0.92 4.30
C ALA A 9 2.95 0.56 4.04
N ALA A 10 1.88 1.07 4.65
CA ALA A 10 1.45 2.47 4.53
C ALA A 10 2.50 3.43 5.09
N VAL A 11 3.07 3.12 6.27
CA VAL A 11 4.12 3.93 6.91
C VAL A 11 5.39 3.93 6.05
N ILE A 12 5.87 2.76 5.63
CA ILE A 12 7.08 2.64 4.78
C ILE A 12 6.88 3.38 3.47
N THR A 13 5.75 3.20 2.80
CA THR A 13 5.44 3.88 1.54
C THR A 13 5.40 5.39 1.71
N THR A 14 4.83 5.88 2.82
CA THR A 14 4.80 7.32 3.13
C THR A 14 6.21 7.87 3.37
N ALA A 15 7.06 7.14 4.08
CA ALA A 15 8.46 7.52 4.28
C ALA A 15 9.24 7.55 2.95
N LEU A 16 9.08 6.53 2.11
CA LEU A 16 9.69 6.49 0.78
C LEU A 16 9.17 7.62 -0.12
N TRP A 17 7.87 7.93 -0.07
CA TRP A 17 7.31 9.07 -0.78
C TRP A 17 7.93 10.38 -0.32
N TYR A 18 8.06 10.60 0.99
CA TYR A 18 8.64 11.81 1.55
C TYR A 18 10.10 12.00 1.12
N VAL A 19 10.91 10.95 1.22
CA VAL A 19 12.32 10.96 0.80
C VAL A 19 12.47 11.13 -0.72
N GLY A 20 11.66 10.41 -1.51
CA GLY A 20 11.66 10.52 -2.98
C GLY A 20 11.30 11.94 -3.43
N LYS A 21 10.27 12.53 -2.81
CA LYS A 21 9.86 13.91 -3.07
C LYS A 21 10.98 14.91 -2.74
N ALA A 22 11.71 14.71 -1.65
CA ALA A 22 12.86 15.55 -1.30
C ALA A 22 14.00 15.46 -2.35
N LYS A 23 14.13 14.32 -3.04
CA LYS A 23 15.10 14.11 -4.13
C LYS A 23 14.58 14.54 -5.51
N GLY A 24 13.36 15.08 -5.61
CA GLY A 24 12.72 15.42 -6.88
C GLY A 24 12.24 14.21 -7.68
N GLU A 25 12.21 13.01 -7.08
CA GLU A 25 11.74 11.80 -7.74
C GLU A 25 10.22 11.64 -7.56
N ASN A 26 9.49 11.61 -8.67
CA ASN A 26 8.06 11.35 -8.64
C ASN A 26 7.76 9.92 -9.07
N LEU A 27 7.83 8.98 -8.12
CA LEU A 27 7.47 7.56 -8.34
C LEU A 27 5.97 7.30 -8.10
N CYS A 28 5.12 8.32 -8.14
CA CYS A 28 3.68 8.20 -7.87
C CYS A 28 3.34 7.50 -6.53
N LEU A 29 4.28 7.49 -5.57
CA LEU A 29 4.12 6.83 -4.27
C LEU A 29 3.03 7.48 -3.41
N ASN A 30 2.64 8.72 -3.73
CA ASN A 30 1.47 9.37 -3.11
C ASN A 30 0.20 8.54 -3.34
N TYR A 31 0.01 7.99 -4.54
CA TYR A 31 -1.16 7.15 -4.84
C TYR A 31 -1.13 5.85 -4.04
N LEU A 32 0.03 5.18 -4.00
CA LEU A 32 0.19 3.96 -3.22
C LEU A 32 -0.01 4.21 -1.72
N ALA A 33 0.54 5.29 -1.18
CA ALA A 33 0.35 5.68 0.21
C ALA A 33 -1.14 5.91 0.52
N THR A 34 -1.88 6.62 -0.34
CA THR A 34 -3.32 6.84 -0.14
C THR A 34 -4.12 5.54 -0.17
N ILE A 35 -3.82 4.62 -1.11
CA ILE A 35 -4.48 3.31 -1.18
C ILE A 35 -4.20 2.51 0.09
N LEU A 36 -2.95 2.45 0.53
CA LEU A 36 -2.55 1.68 1.72
C LEU A 36 -3.15 2.27 3.00
N TRP A 37 -3.15 3.59 3.19
CA TRP A 37 -3.82 4.22 4.34
C TRP A 37 -5.33 3.96 4.33
N GLY A 38 -5.98 4.03 3.17
CA GLY A 38 -7.39 3.67 3.03
C GLY A 38 -7.67 2.22 3.44
N ALA A 39 -6.83 1.29 2.98
CA ALA A 39 -6.91 -0.11 3.36
C ALA A 39 -6.66 -0.30 4.86
N THR A 40 -5.63 0.35 5.45
CA THR A 40 -5.35 0.31 6.89
C THR A 40 -6.53 0.83 7.72
N VAL A 41 -7.19 1.91 7.31
CA VAL A 41 -8.35 2.45 8.03
C VAL A 41 -9.55 1.52 7.92
N MET A 42 -9.86 1.00 6.72
CA MET A 42 -10.94 0.02 6.52
C MET A 42 -10.74 -1.19 7.44
N SER A 43 -9.54 -1.73 7.40
CA SER A 43 -9.05 -2.78 8.29
C SER A 43 -9.19 -2.38 9.76
N PHE A 44 -8.73 -1.21 10.17
CA PHE A 44 -8.81 -0.79 11.58
C PHE A 44 -10.24 -0.78 12.11
N VAL A 45 -11.19 -0.30 11.30
CA VAL A 45 -12.62 -0.30 11.65
C VAL A 45 -13.14 -1.72 11.84
N ASP A 46 -12.76 -2.65 10.97
CA ASP A 46 -13.10 -4.08 11.09
C ASP A 46 -12.57 -4.69 12.39
N ALA A 47 -11.31 -4.40 12.75
CA ALA A 47 -10.69 -4.86 14.00
C ALA A 47 -11.40 -4.28 15.24
N VAL A 48 -11.80 -3.01 15.21
CA VAL A 48 -12.59 -2.40 16.29
C VAL A 48 -13.94 -3.12 16.43
N TYR A 49 -14.62 -3.42 15.32
CA TYR A 49 -15.91 -4.10 15.36
C TYR A 49 -15.80 -5.52 15.94
N SER A 50 -14.82 -6.31 15.50
CA SER A 50 -14.54 -7.63 16.09
C SER A 50 -14.25 -7.55 17.58
N TYR A 51 -13.42 -6.59 18.01
CA TYR A 51 -13.12 -6.40 19.44
C TYR A 51 -14.35 -6.07 20.29
N LEU A 52 -15.26 -5.23 19.78
CA LEU A 52 -16.51 -4.90 20.46
C LEU A 52 -17.47 -6.11 20.58
N ASN A 53 -17.33 -7.11 19.70
CA ASN A 53 -18.09 -8.36 19.77
C ASN A 53 -17.42 -9.43 20.66
N GLY A 54 -16.32 -9.08 21.35
CA GLY A 54 -15.60 -9.98 22.25
C GLY A 54 -14.55 -10.85 21.57
N GLU A 55 -14.22 -10.58 20.31
CA GLU A 55 -13.12 -11.23 19.60
C GLU A 55 -11.79 -10.50 19.85
N GLU A 56 -10.68 -11.08 19.37
CA GLU A 56 -9.38 -10.44 19.47
C GLU A 56 -9.27 -9.25 18.50
N PHE A 57 -8.68 -8.14 18.98
CA PHE A 57 -8.46 -6.95 18.15
C PHE A 57 -7.42 -7.21 17.04
N ILE A 58 -6.40 -8.01 17.32
CA ILE A 58 -5.40 -8.41 16.33
C ILE A 58 -5.64 -9.87 16.00
N GLU A 59 -6.19 -10.13 14.83
CA GLU A 59 -6.39 -11.49 14.37
C GLU A 59 -5.03 -12.13 14.00
N ILE A 60 -4.61 -13.21 14.65
CA ILE A 60 -3.36 -13.92 14.33
C ILE A 60 -3.71 -15.28 13.72
N SER A 61 -3.93 -15.29 12.41
CA SER A 61 -4.26 -16.49 11.64
C SER A 61 -3.51 -16.52 10.30
N ALA A 62 -3.31 -17.72 9.75
CA ALA A 62 -2.72 -17.89 8.43
C ALA A 62 -3.58 -17.24 7.34
N GLU A 63 -4.91 -17.34 7.47
CA GLU A 63 -5.88 -16.74 6.56
C GLU A 63 -5.81 -15.21 6.60
N ALA A 64 -5.76 -14.60 7.78
CA ALA A 64 -5.60 -13.15 7.93
C ALA A 64 -4.27 -12.63 7.38
N THR A 65 -3.24 -13.48 7.40
CA THR A 65 -1.93 -13.17 6.81
C THR A 65 -2.02 -13.19 5.30
N LEU A 66 -2.59 -14.24 4.71
CA LEU A 66 -2.83 -14.37 3.28
C LEU A 66 -3.69 -13.22 2.75
N LEU A 67 -4.75 -12.85 3.47
CA LEU A 67 -5.61 -11.72 3.14
C LEU A 67 -4.81 -10.41 3.12
N GLY A 68 -4.01 -10.16 4.16
CA GLY A 68 -3.17 -8.97 4.28
C GLY A 68 -2.19 -8.81 3.11
N PHE A 69 -1.49 -9.88 2.75
CA PHE A 69 -0.59 -9.88 1.60
C PHE A 69 -1.33 -9.78 0.26
N SER A 70 -2.51 -10.37 0.13
CA SER A 70 -3.33 -10.27 -1.08
C SER A 70 -3.77 -8.82 -1.33
N LEU A 71 -4.25 -8.13 -0.30
CA LEU A 71 -4.62 -6.72 -0.38
C LEU A 71 -3.41 -5.82 -0.70
N LEU A 72 -2.26 -6.09 -0.07
CA LEU A 72 -1.02 -5.38 -0.36
C LEU A 72 -0.58 -5.59 -1.82
N LEU A 73 -0.67 -6.82 -2.34
CA LEU A 73 -0.35 -7.13 -3.74
C LEU A 73 -1.25 -6.37 -4.71
N VAL A 74 -2.57 -6.34 -4.46
CA VAL A 74 -3.52 -5.59 -5.28
C VAL A 74 -3.17 -4.09 -5.29
N ALA A 75 -2.87 -3.50 -4.13
CA ALA A 75 -2.46 -2.10 -4.03
C ALA A 75 -1.17 -1.82 -4.83
N LEU A 76 -0.17 -2.71 -4.75
CA LEU A 76 1.08 -2.60 -5.51
C LEU A 76 0.85 -2.71 -7.02
N VAL A 77 -0.01 -3.63 -7.46
CA VAL A 77 -0.36 -3.79 -8.88
C VAL A 77 -1.04 -2.54 -9.41
N ILE A 78 -2.04 -1.99 -8.70
CA ILE A 78 -2.72 -0.75 -9.09
C ILE A 78 -1.72 0.40 -9.18
N TRP A 79 -0.84 0.55 -8.19
CA TRP A 79 0.22 1.56 -8.23
C TRP A 79 1.18 1.36 -9.41
N LEU A 80 1.56 0.12 -9.73
CA LEU A 80 2.45 -0.17 -10.85
C LEU A 80 1.82 0.26 -12.18
N PHE A 81 0.52 0.01 -12.37
CA PHE A 81 -0.21 0.54 -13.53
C PHE A 81 -0.20 2.07 -13.59
N VAL A 82 -0.45 2.74 -12.46
CA VAL A 82 -0.38 4.23 -12.39
C VAL A 82 1.02 4.74 -12.73
N LEU A 83 2.06 4.06 -12.24
CA LEU A 83 3.46 4.39 -12.51
C LEU A 83 3.78 4.27 -14.00
N PHE A 84 3.35 3.18 -14.64
CA PHE A 84 3.56 2.96 -16.08
C PHE A 84 2.79 3.96 -16.94
N LEU A 85 1.53 4.26 -16.60
CA LEU A 85 0.71 5.21 -17.36
C LEU A 85 1.27 6.63 -17.30
N LYS A 86 1.80 7.05 -16.14
CA LYS A 86 2.35 8.39 -15.99
C LYS A 86 3.77 8.52 -16.52
N ASP A 87 4.51 7.40 -16.62
CA ASP A 87 5.94 7.31 -16.95
C ASP A 87 6.74 8.59 -16.57
N PRO A 88 6.74 8.97 -15.28
CA PRO A 88 7.24 10.28 -14.86
C PRO A 88 8.73 10.48 -15.14
N LYS A 89 9.48 9.38 -15.31
CA LYS A 89 10.92 9.38 -15.64
C LYS A 89 11.20 9.11 -17.14
N ARG A 90 10.16 8.95 -17.97
CA ARG A 90 10.25 8.57 -19.40
C ARG A 90 11.10 7.33 -19.66
N VAL A 91 11.10 6.38 -18.72
CA VAL A 91 11.96 5.18 -18.80
C VAL A 91 11.46 4.29 -19.94
N LEU A 92 10.14 4.14 -20.05
CA LEU A 92 9.54 3.32 -21.10
C LEU A 92 9.70 3.98 -22.47
N ALA A 93 9.48 5.30 -22.55
CA ALA A 93 9.69 6.05 -23.80
C ALA A 93 11.14 5.96 -24.32
N ARG A 94 12.13 5.90 -23.43
CA ARG A 94 13.55 5.78 -23.80
C ARG A 94 13.92 4.37 -24.28
N SER A 95 13.23 3.34 -23.79
CA SER A 95 13.48 1.95 -24.16
C SER A 95 12.89 1.54 -25.52
N ILE A 96 11.91 2.28 -26.04
CA ILE A 96 11.26 2.00 -27.34
C ILE A 96 11.98 2.71 -28.50
N HIS A 97 12.89 3.65 -28.22
CA HIS A 97 13.71 4.37 -29.19
C HIS A 97 15.21 3.98 -29.16
N SER A 98 15.53 2.90 -28.46
CA SER A 98 16.85 2.24 -28.45
C SER A 98 16.83 1.02 -29.36
#